data_AF-A0A966YX77-F1
#
_entry.id   AF-A0A966YX77-F1
#
_cell.length_a   1.000
_cell.length_b   1.000
_cell.length_c   1.000
_cell.angle_alpha   90.00
_cell.angle_beta   90.00
_cell.angle_gamma   90.00
#
_symmetry.space_group_name_H-M   'P 1'
#
loop_
_entity.id
_entity.type
_entity.pdbx_description
1 polymer ?
#
loop_
_entity_poly.entity_id
_entity_poly.type
_entity_poly.pdbx_seq_one_letter_code
_entity_poly.pdbx_strand_id
1 'polypeptide(L)' 'MSHRKQVLGPDDVRRAVTRMAHEVIERNRGVDGVVLLGMQRGGVWLAQLLGSEIARIAAPVPI' A
#
# COMPACT_ATOMS: atom_id res chain seq x y z
N MET A 1 -1.56 33.36 8.31
CA MET A 1 -0.90 32.52 7.29
C MET A 1 -0.96 31.06 7.75
N SER A 2 -1.49 30.14 6.94
CA SER A 2 -1.57 28.73 7.35
C SER A 2 -0.19 28.07 7.22
N HIS A 3 0.41 27.69 8.35
CA HIS A 3 1.71 27.05 8.39
C HIS A 3 1.57 25.58 8.00
N ARG A 4 1.75 25.25 6.72
CA ARG A 4 1.67 23.87 6.23
C ARG A 4 2.94 23.12 6.63
N LYS A 5 2.84 22.27 7.65
CA LYS A 5 3.92 21.35 8.04
C LYS A 5 3.79 20.06 7.24
N GLN A 6 4.87 19.62 6.60
CA GLN A 6 4.92 18.31 5.98
C GLN A 6 5.00 17.23 7.07
N VAL A 7 4.07 16.27 7.04
CA VAL A 7 4.01 15.17 8.02
C VAL A 7 4.68 13.92 7.48
N LEU A 8 4.47 13.62 6.19
CA LEU A 8 5.07 12.48 5.49
C LEU A 8 5.76 12.97 4.22
N GLY A 9 7.03 12.61 4.09
CA GLY A 9 7.79 12.71 2.86
C GLY A 9 7.48 11.56 1.88
N PRO A 10 7.96 11.64 0.64
CA PRO A 10 7.78 10.58 -0.35
C PRO A 10 8.28 9.22 0.13
N ASP A 11 9.44 9.17 0.78
CA ASP A 11 10.01 7.92 1.29
C ASP A 11 9.23 7.37 2.49
N ASP A 12 8.67 8.26 3.33
CA ASP A 12 7.82 7.84 4.45
C ASP A 12 6.55 7.17 3.93
N VAL A 13 5.93 7.75 2.89
CA VAL A 13 4.77 7.15 2.22
C VAL A 13 5.13 5.82 1.58
N ARG A 14 6.27 5.72 0.87
CA ARG A 14 6.73 4.47 0.26
C ARG A 14 6.90 3.37 1.32
N ARG A 15 7.61 3.65 2.41
CA ARG A 15 7.82 2.69 3.50
C ARG A 15 6.51 2.29 4.18
N ALA A 16 5.61 3.25 4.40
CA ALA A 16 4.31 2.97 4.99
C ALA A 16 3.47 2.04 4.10
N VAL A 17 3.47 2.25 2.79
CA VAL A 17 2.75 1.40 1.84
C VAL A 17 3.36 -0.01 1.78
N THR A 18 4.67 -0.13 1.66
CA THR A 18 5.35 -1.44 1.68
C THR A 18 5.03 -2.21 2.95
N ARG A 19 5.05 -1.54 4.11
CA ARG A 19 4.66 -2.15 5.40
C ARG A 19 3.20 -2.62 5.38
N MET A 20 2.26 -1.79 4.92
CA MET A 20 0.85 -2.18 4.79
C MET A 20 0.68 -3.38 3.86
N ALA A 21 1.45 -3.46 2.77
CA ALA A 21 1.38 -4.58 1.83
C ALA A 21 1.78 -5.90 2.50
N HIS A 22 2.90 -5.92 3.24
CA HIS A 22 3.31 -7.09 4.02
C HIS A 22 2.24 -7.48 5.06
N GLU A 23 1.72 -6.51 5.81
CA GLU A 23 0.69 -6.77 6.82
C GLU A 23 -0.60 -7.35 6.22
N VAL A 24 -1.03 -6.90 5.04
CA VAL A 24 -2.19 -7.47 4.34
C VAL A 24 -1.94 -8.92 3.96
N ILE A 25 -0.79 -9.24 3.36
CA ILE A 25 -0.46 -10.61 2.93
C ILE A 25 -0.38 -11.54 4.15
N GLU A 26 0.33 -11.13 5.20
CA GLU A 26 0.53 -11.94 6.41
C GLU A 26 -0.78 -12.20 7.15
N ARG A 27 -1.62 -11.16 7.33
CA ARG A 27 -2.90 -11.29 8.03
C ARG A 27 -3.88 -12.20 7.30
N ASN A 28 -3.87 -12.19 5.97
CA ASN A 28 -4.75 -13.02 5.15
C ASN A 28 -4.12 -14.37 4.75
N ARG A 29 -2.87 -14.64 5.17
CA ARG A 29 -2.11 -15.85 4.82
C ARG A 29 -1.97 -16.04 3.30
N GLY A 30 -1.78 -14.94 2.59
CA GLY A 30 -1.85 -14.87 1.13
C GLY A 30 -2.75 -13.72 0.69
N VAL A 31 -3.06 -13.69 -0.61
CA VAL A 31 -3.89 -12.64 -1.23
C VAL A 31 -5.14 -13.19 -1.90
N ASP A 32 -5.38 -14.50 -1.76
CA ASP A 32 -6.54 -15.14 -2.37
C ASP A 32 -7.84 -14.65 -1.71
N GLY A 33 -8.82 -14.28 -2.53
CA GLY A 33 -10.09 -13.70 -2.07
C GLY A 33 -10.00 -12.31 -1.42
N VAL A 34 -8.83 -11.64 -1.43
CA VAL A 34 -8.67 -10.30 -0.85
C VAL A 34 -9.03 -9.23 -1.88
N VAL A 35 -9.86 -8.25 -1.48
CA VAL A 35 -10.26 -7.12 -2.33
C VAL A 35 -9.87 -5.79 -1.66
N LEU A 36 -9.26 -4.89 -2.43
CA LEU A 36 -8.98 -3.52 -2.00
C LEU A 36 -10.07 -2.57 -2.51
N LEU A 37 -10.67 -1.80 -1.60
CA LEU A 37 -11.65 -0.76 -1.93
C LEU A 37 -11.09 0.62 -1.62
N GLY A 38 -10.83 1.42 -2.66
CA GLY A 38 -10.35 2.79 -2.54
C GLY A 38 -11.50 3.80 -2.44
N MET A 39 -11.66 4.47 -1.29
CA MET A 39 -12.70 5.50 -1.13
C MET A 39 -12.26 6.85 -1.71
N GLN A 40 -13.17 7.54 -2.41
CA GLN A 40 -12.88 8.86 -2.95
C GLN A 40 -12.69 9.93 -1.85
N ARG A 41 -11.88 10.97 -2.08
CA ARG A 41 -11.18 11.35 -3.33
C ARG A 41 -9.72 10.89 -3.42
N GLY A 42 -9.08 10.53 -2.30
CA GLY A 42 -7.66 10.15 -2.24
C GLY A 42 -7.37 8.66 -2.09
N GLY A 43 -8.34 7.88 -1.60
CA GLY A 43 -8.16 6.45 -1.34
C GLY A 43 -8.04 5.59 -2.59
N VAL A 44 -8.54 6.06 -3.75
CA VAL A 44 -8.39 5.35 -5.03
C VAL A 44 -6.90 5.22 -5.41
N TRP A 45 -6.15 6.31 -5.33
CA TRP A 45 -4.71 6.30 -5.61
C TRP A 45 -3.94 5.44 -4.62
N LEU A 46 -4.28 5.51 -3.34
CA LEU A 46 -3.63 4.69 -2.32
C LEU A 46 -3.93 3.20 -2.51
N ALA A 47 -5.17 2.83 -2.87
CA ALA A 47 -5.54 1.44 -3.12
C ALA A 47 -4.80 0.87 -4.34
N GLN A 48 -4.65 1.65 -5.41
CA GLN A 48 -3.85 1.25 -6.58
C GLN A 48 -2.37 1.04 -6.22
N LEU A 49 -1.80 1.97 -5.46
CA LEU A 49 -0.41 1.90 -5.02
C LEU A 49 -0.17 0.70 -4.11
N LEU A 50 -1.06 0.47 -3.14
CA LEU A 50 -1.00 -0.68 -2.24
C LEU A 50 -1.18 -2.00 -2.99
N GLY A 51 -2.13 -2.08 -3.92
CA GLY A 51 -2.36 -3.27 -4.74
C GLY A 51 -1.16 -3.63 -5.62
N SER A 52 -0.52 -2.63 -6.22
CA SER A 52 0.71 -2.82 -7.01
C SER A 52 1.85 -3.38 -6.15
N GLU A 53 1.99 -2.86 -4.93
CA GLU A 53 3.03 -3.29 -4.00
C GLU A 53 2.78 -4.71 -3.46
N ILE A 54 1.53 -5.04 -3.14
CA ILE A 54 1.12 -6.40 -2.78
C ILE A 54 1.44 -7.38 -3.91
N ALA A 55 1.08 -7.05 -5.15
CA ALA A 55 1.37 -7.90 -6.31
C ALA A 55 2.88 -8.11 -6.50
N ARG A 56 3.68 -7.05 -6.31
CA ARG A 56 5.14 -7.12 -6.39
C ARG A 56 5.74 -8.05 -5.33
N ILE A 57 5.23 -8.00 -4.09
CA ILE A 57 5.73 -8.81 -2.97
C ILE A 57 5.26 -10.27 -3.08
N ALA A 58 4.03 -10.51 -3.53
CA ALA A 58 3.47 -11.84 -3.69
C ALA A 58 3.99 -12.58 -4.94
N ALA A 59 4.64 -11.86 -5.86
CA ALA A 59 5.24 -12.46 -7.05
C ALA A 59 6.30 -13.50 -6.65
N PRO A 60 6.27 -14.71 -7.23
CA PRO A 60 7.32 -15.69 -7.02
C PRO A 60 8.68 -15.12 -7.44
N VAL A 61 9.73 -15.41 -6.67
CA VAL A 61 11.09 -15.09 -7.08
C VAL A 61 11.50 -16.08 -8.17
N PRO A 62 11.84 -15.62 -9.39
CA PRO A 62 12.37 -16.50 -10.40
C PRO A 62 13.77 -16.95 -9.97
N ILE A 63 13.93 -18.26 -9.80
CA ILE A 63 15.21 -18.93 -9.54
C ILE A 63 15.56 -19.85 -10.71
#